data_AF-A0A9D7TVV5-F1
#
_entry.id   AF-A0A9D7TVV5-F1
#
_cell.length_a   1.000
_cell.length_b   1.000
_cell.length_c   1.000
_cell.angle_alpha   90.00
_cell.angle_beta   90.00
_cell.angle_gamma   90.00
#
_symmetry.space_group_name_H-M   'P 1'
#
loop_
_entity.id
_entity.type
_entity.pdbx_description
1 polymer ?
#
loop_
_entity_poly.entity_id
_entity_poly.type
_entity_poly.pdbx_seq_one_letter_code
_entity_poly.pdbx_strand_id
1 'polypeptide(L)' 'MNTFTTTAEVKPYSTKEIATLYGVCDKTLKKWLKPFEESIGKKTGRYFTIAQVNIIFDKLGMPGM' A
#
# COMPACT_ATOMS: atom_id res chain seq x y z
N MET A 1 -13.70 13.22 -22.05
CA MET A 1 -13.64 12.39 -20.83
C MET A 1 -12.21 11.93 -20.68
N ASN A 2 -11.46 12.48 -19.74
CA ASN A 2 -10.03 12.18 -19.57
C ASN A 2 -9.93 11.07 -18.52
N THR A 3 -9.77 9.83 -18.97
CA THR A 3 -9.53 8.69 -18.09
C THR A 3 -8.08 8.75 -17.61
N PHE A 4 -7.87 9.32 -16.42
CA PHE A 4 -6.57 9.26 -15.75
C PHE A 4 -6.33 7.82 -15.27
N THR A 5 -5.75 6.98 -16.14
CA THR A 5 -5.28 5.65 -15.77
C THR A 5 -4.08 5.83 -14.84
N THR A 6 -4.34 6.00 -13.55
CA THR A 6 -3.30 6.12 -12.51
C THR A 6 -2.71 4.72 -12.30
N THR A 7 -1.82 4.34 -13.20
CA THR A 7 -1.04 3.12 -13.06
C THR A 7 -0.12 3.35 -11.86
N ALA A 8 -0.45 2.80 -10.69
CA ALA A 8 0.37 2.99 -9.50
C ALA A 8 1.77 2.39 -9.76
N GLU A 9 2.78 3.24 -9.80
CA GLU A 9 4.17 2.84 -10.03
C GLU A 9 4.67 2.00 -8.85
N VAL A 10 5.27 0.85 -9.13
CA VAL A 10 5.84 0.01 -8.07
C VAL A 10 7.15 0.64 -7.58
N LYS A 11 7.06 1.38 -6.46
CA LYS A 11 8.19 2.01 -5.77
C LYS A 11 8.06 1.85 -4.25
N PRO A 12 9.13 2.13 -3.47
CA PRO A 12 9.02 2.16 -2.02
C PRO A 12 8.02 3.24 -1.59
N TYR A 13 7.04 2.86 -0.78
CA TYR A 13 6.03 3.78 -0.27
C TYR A 13 6.05 3.85 1.26
N SER A 14 5.85 5.04 1.80
CA SER A 14 5.56 5.20 3.22
C SER A 14 4.12 4.75 3.53
N THR A 15 3.83 4.51 4.81
CA THR A 15 2.47 4.19 5.25
C THR A 15 1.48 5.29 4.88
N LYS A 16 1.90 6.56 4.90
CA LYS A 16 1.05 7.69 4.54
C LYS A 16 0.73 7.68 3.04
N GLU A 17 1.72 7.42 2.19
CA GLU A 17 1.51 7.36 0.74
C GLU A 17 0.59 6.21 0.35
N ILE A 18 0.79 5.01 0.90
CA ILE A 18 -0.12 3.89 0.68
C ILE A 18 -1.54 4.27 1.16
N ALA A 19 -1.67 4.87 2.34
CA ALA A 19 -2.98 5.24 2.86
C ALA A 19 -3.69 6.26 1.93
N THR A 20 -2.95 7.24 1.40
CA THR A 20 -3.44 8.18 0.39
C THR A 20 -3.87 7.47 -0.90
N LEU A 21 -3.11 6.48 -1.38
CA LEU A 21 -3.47 5.70 -2.58
C LEU A 21 -4.82 4.98 -2.43
N TYR A 22 -5.11 4.46 -1.24
CA TYR A 22 -6.40 3.82 -0.93
C TYR A 22 -7.48 4.80 -0.42
N GLY A 23 -7.18 6.11 -0.35
CA GLY A 23 -8.14 7.11 0.15
C GLY A 23 -8.49 6.98 1.64
N VAL A 24 -7.64 6.33 2.44
CA VAL A 24 -7.87 6.08 3.87
C VAL A 24 -6.83 6.78 4.75
N CYS A 25 -7.09 6.87 6.05
CA CYS A 25 -6.10 7.33 7.01
C CYS A 25 -5.11 6.22 7.40
N ASP A 26 -3.95 6.61 7.95
CA ASP A 26 -2.87 5.69 8.32
C ASP A 26 -3.30 4.64 9.36
N LYS A 27 -4.20 5.02 10.28
CA LYS A 27 -4.78 4.12 11.29
C LYS A 27 -5.62 3.02 10.64
N THR A 28 -6.42 3.36 9.63
CA THR A 28 -7.23 2.39 8.89
C THR A 28 -6.33 1.45 8.11
N LEU A 29 -5.35 1.98 7.37
CA LEU A 29 -4.41 1.14 6.64
C LEU A 29 -3.69 0.16 7.57
N LYS A 30 -3.16 0.62 8.71
CA LYS A 30 -2.49 -0.27 9.69
C LYS A 30 -3.40 -1.41 10.16
N LYS A 31 -4.70 -1.15 10.38
CA LYS A 31 -5.66 -2.21 10.73
C LYS A 31 -5.86 -3.22 9.59
N TRP A 32 -5.92 -2.75 8.34
CA TRP A 32 -6.03 -3.61 7.17
C TRP A 32 -4.79 -4.47 6.93
N LEU A 33 -3.61 -3.94 7.26
CA LEU A 33 -2.34 -4.68 7.11
C LEU A 33 -2.10 -5.69 8.23
N LYS A 34 -2.69 -5.50 9.42
CA LYS A 34 -2.52 -6.36 10.59
C LYS A 34 -2.73 -7.87 10.30
N PRO A 35 -3.80 -8.33 9.62
CA PRO A 35 -3.98 -9.74 9.31
C PRO A 35 -2.92 -10.31 8.34
N PHE A 36 -2.18 -9.46 7.64
CA PHE A 36 -1.18 -9.86 6.64
C PHE A 36 0.25 -9.54 7.09
N GLU A 37 0.45 -9.17 8.35
CA GLU A 37 1.75 -8.71 8.87
C GLU A 37 2.85 -9.79 8.71
N GLU A 38 2.50 -11.06 8.86
CA GLU A 38 3.44 -12.19 8.63
C GLU A 38 3.86 -12.31 7.16
N SER A 39 2.93 -12.09 6.22
CA SER A 39 3.23 -12.14 4.78
C SER A 39 4.02 -10.93 4.31
N ILE A 40 3.66 -9.74 4.79
CA ILE A 40 4.37 -8.48 4.48
C ILE A 40 5.75 -8.46 5.14
N GLY A 41 5.88 -9.12 6.28
CA GLY A 41 7.09 -9.12 7.09
C GLY A 41 7.30 -7.81 7.84
N LYS A 42 8.37 -7.78 8.64
CA LYS A 42 8.67 -6.63 9.50
C LYS A 42 9.05 -5.41 8.66
N LYS A 43 8.37 -4.29 8.89
CA LYS A 43 8.76 -3.00 8.32
C LYS A 43 10.06 -2.50 8.94
N THR A 44 11.10 -2.33 8.14
CA THR A 44 12.40 -1.78 8.55
C THR A 44 12.52 -0.32 8.09
N GLY A 45 12.28 0.61 9.00
CA GLY A 45 12.39 2.05 8.74
C GLY A 45 11.08 2.71 8.27
N ARG A 46 11.20 3.82 7.53
CA ARG A 46 10.05 4.70 7.20
C ARG A 46 9.20 4.20 6.03
N TYR A 47 9.82 3.49 5.09
CA TYR A 47 9.19 3.04 3.85
C TYR A 47 8.96 1.52 3.88
N PHE A 48 7.94 1.08 3.15
CA PHE A 48 7.80 -0.32 2.73
C PHE A 48 8.70 -0.56 1.53
N THR A 49 9.38 -1.69 1.51
CA THR A 49 10.18 -2.09 0.35
C THR A 49 9.27 -2.40 -0.84
N ILE A 50 9.83 -2.43 -2.05
CA ILE A 50 9.07 -2.79 -3.26
C ILE A 50 8.36 -4.15 -3.10
N ALA A 51 9.04 -5.14 -2.52
CA ALA A 51 8.44 -6.46 -2.26
C ALA A 51 7.25 -6.37 -1.29
N GLN A 52 7.37 -5.57 -0.22
CA GLN A 52 6.28 -5.35 0.73
C GLN A 52 5.08 -4.65 0.08
N VAL A 53 5.34 -3.63 -0.75
CA VAL A 53 4.31 -2.92 -1.50
C VAL A 53 3.56 -3.88 -2.44
N ASN A 54 4.28 -4.74 -3.16
CA ASN A 54 3.65 -5.74 -4.02
C ASN A 54 2.73 -6.68 -3.26
N ILE A 55 3.17 -7.18 -2.09
CA ILE A 55 2.34 -8.04 -1.23
C ILE A 55 1.10 -7.29 -0.72
N ILE A 56 1.26 -6.02 -0.36
CA ILE A 56 0.14 -5.18 0.08
C ILE A 56 -0.88 -5.02 -1.06
N PHE A 57 -0.44 -4.73 -2.28
CA PHE A 57 -1.32 -4.57 -3.44
C PHE A 57 -1.98 -5.88 -3.86
N ASP A 58 -1.27 -7.01 -3.75
CA ASP A 58 -1.84 -8.35 -3.97
C ASP A 58 -2.95 -8.67 -2.95
N LYS A 59 -2.74 -8.32 -1.68
CA LYS A 59 -3.68 -8.66 -0.58
C LYS A 59 -4.87 -7.71 -0.46
N LEU A 60 -4.67 -6.42 -0.73
CA LEU A 60 -5.71 -5.39 -0.60
C LEU A 60 -6.38 -5.02 -1.94
N GLY A 61 -5.81 -5.44 -3.06
CA GLY A 61 -6.22 -5.02 -4.40
C GLY A 61 -5.48 -3.77 -4.88
N MET A 62 -5.46 -3.52 -6.20
CA MET A 62 -4.75 -2.36 -6.75
C MET A 62 -5.47 -1.05 -6.35
N PRO A 63 -4.76 -0.07 -5.76
CA PRO A 63 -5.38 1.21 -5.39
C PRO A 63 -5.81 2.02 -6.62
N GLY A 64 -6.96 2.70 -6.54
CA GLY A 64 -7.47 3.58 -7.60
C GLY A 64 -8.32 2.90 -8.68
N MET A 65 -8.86 1.71 -8.41
CA MET A 65 -9.96 1.13 -9.20
C MET A 65 -11.32 1.63 -8.72
#